data_AF-X1E8L0-F1
#
_entry.id   AF-X1E8L0-F1
#
_cell.length_a   1.000
_cell.length_b   1.000
_cell.length_c   1.000
_cell.angle_alpha   90.00
_cell.angle_beta   90.00
_cell.angle_gamma   90.00
#
_symmetry.space_group_name_H-M   'P 1'
#
loop_
_entity.id
_entity.type
_entity.pdbx_description
1 polymer ?
#
loop_
_entity_poly.entity_id
_entity_poly.type
_entity_poly.pdbx_seq_one_letter_code
_entity_poly.pdbx_strand_id
1 'polypeptide(L)'
;MKGADFVISSIEVGDRFKLWREDYEVPRKYGSTQILGECGGPGGTMHSFRIIPPIVEIVKDVEKICPDAFFINFSNPMARVCLAIKRTAPNLRFVGLCHQIGFLNYHLPRMVNKKLDNLKLKPYGLNHFGFLMGLEELDSGKDLMPEFNSKASEYFKQREDRFEFSNLTFEVYKRFSYFPYVGDNHLGEYLQFGEEFTENQDMIDWINNTDKHGKRINRRVLRNYKRLKEGRYLKKGMLAKGTSGERAIPIIEAIITDENSYESAVN
;
A
#
# COMPACT_ATOMS: atom_id res chain seq x y z
N MET A 1 24.20 -3.83 -7.86
CA MET A 1 24.04 -2.63 -7.01
C MET A 1 25.09 -1.56 -7.31
N LYS A 2 26.35 -1.88 -7.67
CA LYS A 2 27.33 -0.85 -8.05
C LYS A 2 26.77 0.08 -9.14
N GLY A 3 26.80 1.39 -8.89
CA GLY A 3 26.33 2.43 -9.82
C GLY A 3 24.81 2.54 -9.97
N ALA A 4 24.01 1.99 -9.04
CA ALA A 4 22.57 2.15 -9.08
C ALA A 4 22.16 3.53 -8.53
N ASP A 5 21.34 4.26 -9.28
CA ASP A 5 20.71 5.52 -8.82
C ASP A 5 19.43 5.28 -8.02
N PHE A 6 18.77 4.14 -8.27
CA PHE A 6 17.53 3.74 -7.61
C PHE A 6 17.57 2.25 -7.25
N VAL A 7 17.01 1.90 -6.10
CA VAL A 7 16.87 0.52 -5.64
C VAL A 7 15.43 0.27 -5.23
N ILE A 8 14.74 -0.65 -5.91
CA ILE A 8 13.39 -1.07 -5.54
C ILE A 8 13.46 -2.38 -4.77
N SER A 9 12.95 -2.39 -3.53
CA SER A 9 12.83 -3.58 -2.69
C SER A 9 11.36 -3.99 -2.57
N SER A 10 11.06 -5.22 -2.99
CA SER A 10 9.73 -5.83 -2.91
C SER A 10 9.91 -7.32 -2.58
N ILE A 11 10.35 -7.60 -1.36
CA ILE A 11 10.71 -8.95 -0.93
C ILE A 11 9.69 -9.51 0.06
N GLU A 12 9.66 -10.84 0.13
CA GLU A 12 8.96 -11.61 1.15
C GLU A 12 9.83 -12.80 1.55
N VAL A 13 9.72 -13.25 2.80
CA VAL A 13 10.52 -14.36 3.34
C VAL A 13 9.69 -15.62 3.47
N GLY A 14 10.11 -16.67 2.78
CA GLY A 14 9.44 -17.97 2.79
C GLY A 14 8.21 -18.02 1.89
N ASP A 15 7.31 -18.97 2.18
CA ASP A 15 6.01 -19.05 1.49
C ASP A 15 5.07 -18.00 2.10
N ARG A 16 5.02 -16.82 1.45
CA ARG A 16 4.23 -15.66 1.91
C ARG A 16 2.80 -16.02 2.27
N PHE A 17 2.09 -16.74 1.40
CA PHE A 17 0.65 -17.00 1.61
C PHE A 17 0.40 -18.07 2.66
N LYS A 18 1.28 -19.07 2.76
CA LYS A 18 1.23 -20.03 3.87
C LYS A 18 1.48 -19.33 5.21
N LEU A 19 2.55 -18.54 5.30
CA LEU A 19 2.93 -17.84 6.53
C LEU A 19 1.88 -16.80 6.94
N TRP A 20 1.32 -16.05 5.99
CA TRP A 20 0.28 -15.09 6.28
C TRP A 20 -1.00 -15.74 6.81
N ARG A 21 -1.37 -16.92 6.29
CA ARG A 21 -2.47 -17.71 6.84
C ARG A 21 -2.18 -18.12 8.28
N GLU A 22 -0.96 -18.56 8.58
CA GLU A 22 -0.56 -18.89 9.95
C GLU A 22 -0.57 -17.66 10.86
N ASP A 23 -0.07 -16.51 10.38
CA ASP A 23 -0.09 -15.23 11.09
C ASP A 23 -1.52 -14.80 11.44
N TYR A 24 -2.50 -15.12 10.59
CA TYR A 24 -3.92 -14.85 10.83
C TYR A 24 -4.55 -15.90 11.77
N GLU A 25 -4.43 -17.18 11.46
CA GLU A 25 -5.18 -18.25 12.12
C GLU A 25 -4.62 -18.61 13.51
N VAL A 26 -3.29 -18.59 13.68
CA VAL A 26 -2.65 -19.05 14.94
C VAL A 26 -3.02 -18.15 16.11
N PRO A 27 -2.85 -16.81 16.06
CA PRO A 27 -3.23 -15.95 17.19
C PRO A 27 -4.71 -16.06 17.54
N ARG A 28 -5.59 -16.24 16.54
CA ARG A 28 -7.04 -16.38 16.76
C ARG A 28 -7.41 -17.64 17.52
N LYS A 29 -6.66 -18.74 17.36
CA LYS A 29 -6.81 -19.96 18.19
C LYS A 29 -6.55 -19.71 19.68
N TYR A 30 -5.86 -18.62 20.02
CA TYR A 30 -5.54 -18.23 21.40
C TYR A 30 -6.31 -16.97 21.86
N GLY A 31 -7.41 -16.62 21.18
CA GLY A 31 -8.30 -15.53 21.60
C GLY A 31 -7.94 -14.15 21.06
N SER A 32 -6.96 -14.03 20.14
CA SER A 32 -6.73 -12.78 19.42
C SER A 32 -7.91 -12.45 18.51
N THR A 33 -8.31 -11.18 18.49
CA THR A 33 -9.38 -10.64 17.65
C THR A 33 -8.85 -9.92 16.41
N GLN A 34 -7.57 -10.12 16.07
CA GLN A 34 -6.94 -9.45 14.94
C GLN A 34 -7.70 -9.64 13.62
N ILE A 35 -7.65 -8.59 12.79
CA ILE A 35 -8.35 -8.52 11.50
C ILE A 35 -7.54 -9.23 10.42
N LEU A 36 -6.58 -8.59 9.77
CA LEU A 36 -5.87 -9.21 8.64
C LEU A 36 -4.55 -9.89 9.05
N GLY A 37 -3.88 -9.38 10.08
CA GLY A 37 -2.59 -9.89 10.54
C GLY A 37 -1.45 -9.69 9.53
N GLU A 38 -1.61 -8.78 8.57
CA GLU A 38 -0.57 -8.44 7.61
C GLU A 38 0.39 -7.41 8.19
N CYS A 39 -0.16 -6.32 8.72
CA CYS A 39 0.60 -5.17 9.20
C CYS A 39 0.39 -4.95 10.69
N GLY A 40 -0.81 -5.16 11.22
CA GLY A 40 -1.13 -4.99 12.63
C GLY A 40 -1.27 -6.30 13.39
N GLY A 41 -1.55 -6.17 14.69
CA GLY A 41 -1.73 -7.31 15.61
C GLY A 41 -0.53 -8.24 15.77
N PRO A 42 -0.72 -9.38 16.45
CA PRO A 42 0.29 -10.42 16.61
C PRO A 42 0.85 -10.96 15.28
N GLY A 43 -0.03 -11.18 14.28
CA GLY A 43 0.37 -11.62 12.94
C GLY A 43 1.36 -10.66 12.27
N GLY A 44 1.04 -9.36 12.24
CA GLY A 44 1.93 -8.34 11.70
C GLY A 44 3.26 -8.23 12.45
N THR A 45 3.28 -8.50 13.75
CA THR A 45 4.53 -8.58 14.53
C THR A 45 5.39 -9.76 14.10
N MET A 46 4.82 -10.96 13.96
CA MET A 46 5.55 -12.14 13.48
C MET A 46 6.07 -11.94 12.05
N HIS A 47 5.25 -11.31 11.20
CA HIS A 47 5.66 -10.89 9.85
C HIS A 47 6.87 -9.95 9.90
N SER A 48 6.83 -8.94 10.79
CA SER A 48 7.94 -8.00 10.99
C SER A 48 9.25 -8.71 11.36
N PHE A 49 9.21 -9.68 12.27
CA PHE A 49 10.39 -10.42 12.70
C PHE A 49 11.03 -11.24 11.58
N ARG A 50 10.23 -11.72 10.62
CA ARG A 50 10.76 -12.45 9.46
C ARG A 50 11.36 -11.52 8.42
N ILE A 51 10.71 -10.39 8.13
CA ILE A 51 11.04 -9.56 6.97
C ILE A 51 12.07 -8.45 7.26
N ILE A 52 12.09 -7.90 8.48
CA ILE A 52 13.00 -6.79 8.83
C ILE A 52 14.47 -7.20 8.72
N PRO A 53 14.93 -8.36 9.24
CA PRO A 53 16.35 -8.71 9.18
C PRO A 53 16.95 -8.71 7.76
N PRO A 54 16.36 -9.38 6.73
CA PRO A 54 16.92 -9.31 5.39
C PRO A 54 16.83 -7.93 4.75
N ILE A 55 15.80 -7.12 5.05
CA ILE A 55 15.73 -5.73 4.56
C ILE A 55 16.87 -4.90 5.16
N VAL A 56 17.16 -5.06 6.45
CA VAL A 56 18.28 -4.38 7.12
C VAL A 56 19.61 -4.72 6.46
N GLU A 57 19.83 -5.99 6.10
CA GLU A 57 21.05 -6.40 5.39
C GLU A 57 21.12 -5.78 3.98
N ILE A 58 20.01 -5.76 3.22
CA ILE A 58 19.94 -5.07 1.92
C ILE A 58 20.26 -3.57 2.07
N VAL A 59 19.69 -2.92 3.09
CA VAL A 59 19.88 -1.48 3.36
C VAL A 59 21.34 -1.17 3.66
N LYS A 60 22.01 -1.98 4.48
CA LYS A 60 23.45 -1.84 4.76
C LYS A 60 24.28 -2.01 3.49
N ASP A 61 23.92 -2.95 2.63
CA ASP A 61 24.58 -3.14 1.34
C ASP A 61 24.38 -1.93 0.42
N VAL A 62 23.17 -1.35 0.37
CA VAL A 62 22.90 -0.13 -0.40
C VAL A 62 23.72 1.04 0.11
N GLU A 63 23.71 1.28 1.43
CA GLU A 63 24.50 2.35 2.06
C GLU A 63 26.01 2.20 1.78
N LYS A 64 26.51 0.97 1.70
CA LYS A 64 27.92 0.69 1.40
C LYS A 64 28.27 0.78 -0.09
N ILE A 65 27.40 0.29 -0.98
CA ILE A 65 27.73 0.03 -2.39
C ILE A 65 27.28 1.18 -3.31
N CYS A 66 26.16 1.81 -2.99
CA CYS A 66 25.55 2.89 -3.76
C CYS A 66 24.83 3.85 -2.77
N PRO A 67 25.58 4.58 -1.92
CA PRO A 67 25.02 5.44 -0.88
C PRO A 67 24.10 6.55 -1.43
N ASP A 68 24.34 6.97 -2.66
CA ASP A 68 23.52 7.96 -3.36
C ASP A 68 22.26 7.35 -3.98
N ALA A 69 22.00 6.04 -3.88
CA ALA A 69 20.79 5.47 -4.43
C ALA A 69 19.55 5.94 -3.66
N PHE A 70 18.44 6.16 -4.38
CA PHE A 70 17.13 6.37 -3.78
C PHE A 70 16.42 5.03 -3.60
N PHE A 71 16.13 4.65 -2.36
CA PHE A 71 15.57 3.34 -2.00
C PHE A 71 14.04 3.38 -1.91
N ILE A 72 13.37 2.52 -2.68
CA ILE A 72 11.90 2.44 -2.71
C ILE A 72 11.48 1.09 -2.15
N ASN A 73 10.81 1.08 -1.00
CA ASN A 73 10.29 -0.12 -0.37
C ASN A 73 8.82 -0.36 -0.70
N PHE A 74 8.49 -1.59 -1.07
CA PHE A 74 7.11 -2.12 -1.19
C PHE A 74 6.79 -3.20 -0.16
N SER A 75 7.80 -3.67 0.59
CA SER A 75 7.63 -4.81 1.51
C SER A 75 6.89 -4.39 2.77
N ASN A 76 5.87 -5.16 3.15
CA ASN A 76 5.13 -4.98 4.40
C ASN A 76 5.85 -5.67 5.58
N PRO A 77 5.55 -5.33 6.84
CA PRO A 77 4.70 -4.22 7.30
C PRO A 77 5.36 -2.85 7.12
N MET A 78 4.85 -2.04 6.20
CA MET A 78 5.53 -0.84 5.69
C MET A 78 6.02 0.10 6.80
N ALA A 79 5.15 0.44 7.76
CA ALA A 79 5.51 1.39 8.82
C ALA A 79 6.68 0.90 9.69
N ARG A 80 6.70 -0.40 10.03
CA ARG A 80 7.78 -0.99 10.84
C ARG A 80 9.05 -1.21 10.00
N VAL A 81 8.90 -1.57 8.74
CA VAL A 81 10.00 -1.68 7.79
C VAL A 81 10.67 -0.33 7.56
N CYS A 82 9.92 0.73 7.24
CA CYS A 82 10.44 2.10 7.10
C CYS A 82 11.12 2.59 8.37
N LEU A 83 10.55 2.31 9.55
CA LEU A 83 11.20 2.63 10.83
C LEU A 83 12.53 1.89 11.00
N ALA A 84 12.60 0.60 10.63
CA ALA A 84 13.84 -0.17 10.69
C ALA A 84 14.90 0.34 9.71
N ILE A 85 14.49 0.70 8.48
CA ILE A 85 15.36 1.32 7.46
C ILE A 85 15.94 2.62 8.03
N LYS A 86 15.08 3.53 8.52
CA LYS A 86 15.50 4.83 9.06
C LYS A 86 16.47 4.71 10.24
N ARG A 87 16.28 3.71 11.11
CA ARG A 87 17.16 3.45 12.25
C ARG A 87 18.49 2.81 11.84
N THR A 88 18.49 2.02 10.77
CA THR A 88 19.69 1.32 10.27
C THR A 88 20.58 2.27 9.48
N ALA A 89 19.99 3.04 8.56
CA ALA A 89 20.69 3.96 7.67
C ALA A 89 20.01 5.35 7.71
N PRO A 90 20.30 6.19 8.72
CA PRO A 90 19.61 7.46 8.93
C PRO A 90 19.73 8.45 7.76
N ASN A 91 20.79 8.32 6.95
CA ASN A 91 21.11 9.19 5.82
C ASN A 91 20.67 8.63 4.47
N LEU A 92 20.21 7.37 4.42
CA LEU A 92 19.71 6.79 3.18
C LEU A 92 18.45 7.54 2.74
N ARG A 93 18.42 7.94 1.47
CA ARG A 93 17.23 8.52 0.85
C ARG A 93 16.28 7.39 0.53
N PHE A 94 15.12 7.35 1.16
CA PHE A 94 14.16 6.28 0.93
C PHE A 94 12.71 6.73 1.06
N VAL A 95 11.83 5.90 0.50
CA VAL A 95 10.38 6.00 0.60
C VAL A 95 9.74 4.61 0.67
N GLY A 96 8.69 4.48 1.46
CA GLY A 96 7.76 3.36 1.40
C GLY A 96 6.51 3.66 0.57
N LEU A 97 6.19 2.80 -0.40
CA LEU A 97 5.05 2.96 -1.30
C LEU A 97 4.01 1.85 -1.10
N CYS A 98 2.74 2.27 -0.97
CA CYS A 98 1.57 1.40 -0.93
C CYS A 98 0.47 1.93 -1.85
N HIS A 99 -0.33 1.05 -2.43
CA HIS A 99 -1.32 1.41 -3.46
C HIS A 99 -2.69 1.85 -2.90
N GLN A 100 -2.94 1.77 -1.58
CA GLN A 100 -4.28 2.02 -1.00
C GLN A 100 -4.82 3.43 -1.28
N ILE A 101 -3.96 4.44 -1.44
CA ILE A 101 -4.39 5.80 -1.86
C ILE A 101 -5.07 5.81 -3.25
N GLY A 102 -4.83 4.77 -4.06
CA GLY A 102 -5.43 4.55 -5.36
C GLY A 102 -6.96 4.54 -5.34
N PHE A 103 -7.59 4.11 -4.25
CA PHE A 103 -9.05 4.16 -4.10
C PHE A 103 -9.56 5.60 -4.15
N LEU A 104 -8.94 6.54 -3.41
CA LEU A 104 -9.33 7.94 -3.48
C LEU A 104 -8.98 8.58 -4.83
N ASN A 105 -7.85 8.23 -5.43
CA ASN A 105 -7.50 8.68 -6.78
C ASN A 105 -8.55 8.25 -7.81
N TYR A 106 -9.22 7.12 -7.60
CA TYR A 106 -10.34 6.68 -8.42
C TYR A 106 -11.65 7.43 -8.08
N HIS A 107 -12.00 7.55 -6.80
CA HIS A 107 -13.31 8.05 -6.40
C HIS A 107 -13.44 9.58 -6.40
N LEU A 108 -12.42 10.31 -5.93
CA LEU A 108 -12.52 11.76 -5.76
C LEU A 108 -12.80 12.50 -7.06
N PRO A 109 -12.10 12.26 -8.20
CA PRO A 109 -12.40 12.93 -9.46
C PRO A 109 -13.87 12.82 -9.88
N ARG A 110 -14.49 11.66 -9.64
CA ARG A 110 -15.89 11.38 -9.96
C ARG A 110 -16.85 12.07 -9.00
N MET A 111 -16.49 12.17 -7.72
CA MET A 111 -17.36 12.74 -6.69
C MET A 111 -17.44 14.26 -6.75
N VAL A 112 -16.30 14.93 -7.04
CA VAL A 112 -16.23 16.40 -7.15
C VAL A 112 -16.27 16.91 -8.59
N ASN A 113 -16.40 15.99 -9.57
CA ASN A 113 -16.41 16.29 -11.01
C ASN A 113 -15.21 17.14 -11.47
N LYS A 114 -14.00 16.70 -11.09
CA LYS A 114 -12.72 17.33 -11.45
C LYS A 114 -11.75 16.28 -11.96
N LYS A 115 -10.72 16.70 -12.71
CA LYS A 115 -9.63 15.79 -13.07
C LYS A 115 -8.72 15.56 -11.87
N LEU A 116 -8.11 14.37 -11.78
CA LEU A 116 -7.21 14.01 -10.68
C LEU A 116 -5.97 14.93 -10.61
N ASP A 117 -5.45 15.36 -11.75
CA ASP A 117 -4.30 16.28 -11.86
C ASP A 117 -4.59 17.70 -11.34
N ASN A 118 -5.86 18.07 -11.17
CA ASN A 118 -6.29 19.33 -10.56
C ASN A 118 -6.67 19.18 -9.07
N LEU A 119 -6.41 18.01 -8.47
CA LEU A 119 -6.72 17.74 -7.08
C LEU A 119 -5.45 17.55 -6.28
N LYS A 120 -5.31 18.33 -5.20
CA LYS A 120 -4.29 18.12 -4.17
C LYS A 120 -4.92 17.45 -2.97
N LEU A 121 -4.70 16.15 -2.87
CA LEU A 121 -5.12 15.33 -1.73
C LEU A 121 -4.10 15.53 -0.60
N LYS A 122 -4.57 15.68 0.64
CA LYS A 122 -3.72 15.75 1.83
C LYS A 122 -4.07 14.58 2.76
N PRO A 123 -3.65 13.34 2.41
CA PRO A 123 -3.82 12.19 3.29
C PRO A 123 -2.77 12.20 4.40
N TYR A 124 -3.17 11.80 5.61
CA TYR A 124 -2.26 11.66 6.74
C TYR A 124 -2.56 10.41 7.54
N GLY A 125 -1.53 9.85 8.18
CA GLY A 125 -1.63 8.65 9.00
C GLY A 125 -0.43 7.73 8.79
N LEU A 126 -0.65 6.44 9.03
CA LEU A 126 0.34 5.40 8.77
C LEU A 126 -0.07 4.60 7.53
N ASN A 127 0.87 3.84 6.94
CA ASN A 127 0.49 2.79 6.01
C ASN A 127 -0.62 1.91 6.62
N HIS A 128 -1.67 1.65 5.84
CA HIS A 128 -2.85 0.86 6.26
C HIS A 128 -3.69 1.49 7.39
N PHE A 129 -3.40 2.73 7.77
CA PHE A 129 -4.17 3.49 8.77
C PHE A 129 -4.10 4.99 8.47
N GLY A 130 -4.70 5.38 7.34
CA GLY A 130 -4.62 6.73 6.79
C GLY A 130 -5.99 7.36 6.52
N PHE A 131 -6.05 8.68 6.65
CA PHE A 131 -7.26 9.49 6.57
C PHE A 131 -7.08 10.64 5.58
N LEU A 132 -8.14 10.98 4.85
CA LEU A 132 -8.19 12.21 4.06
C LEU A 132 -8.44 13.40 5.00
N MET A 133 -7.44 14.25 5.18
CA MET A 133 -7.55 15.43 6.06
C MET A 133 -7.71 16.74 5.29
N GLY A 134 -7.46 16.74 3.98
CA GLY A 134 -7.60 17.90 3.13
C GLY A 134 -7.75 17.52 1.66
N LEU A 135 -8.50 18.34 0.93
CA LEU A 135 -8.71 18.21 -0.50
C LEU A 135 -8.83 19.60 -1.10
N GLU A 136 -7.99 19.93 -2.06
CA GLU A 136 -7.90 21.26 -2.64
C GLU A 136 -7.93 21.19 -4.16
N GLU A 137 -8.64 22.11 -4.80
CA GLU A 137 -8.55 22.34 -6.24
C GLU A 137 -7.34 23.21 -6.55
N LEU A 138 -6.41 22.74 -7.37
CA LEU A 138 -5.15 23.43 -7.62
C LEU A 138 -5.32 24.75 -8.39
N ASP A 139 -6.19 24.77 -9.41
CA ASP A 139 -6.39 25.95 -10.25
C ASP A 139 -6.99 27.15 -9.48
N SER A 140 -7.85 26.88 -8.50
CA SER A 140 -8.60 27.90 -7.77
C SER A 140 -8.15 28.11 -6.32
N GLY A 141 -7.38 27.16 -5.77
CA GLY A 141 -7.05 27.08 -4.34
C GLY A 141 -8.25 26.75 -3.44
N LYS A 142 -9.39 26.35 -4.02
CA LYS A 142 -10.63 26.10 -3.26
C LYS A 142 -10.50 24.86 -2.39
N ASP A 143 -10.85 24.99 -1.11
CA ASP A 143 -11.05 23.84 -0.21
C ASP A 143 -12.31 23.07 -0.63
N LEU A 144 -12.11 21.80 -0.96
CA LEU A 144 -13.15 20.86 -1.37
C LEU A 144 -13.57 19.93 -0.24
N MET A 145 -12.98 20.01 0.96
CA MET A 145 -13.42 19.20 2.10
C MET A 145 -14.90 19.40 2.48
N PRO A 146 -15.48 20.62 2.45
CA PRO A 146 -16.93 20.78 2.69
C PRO A 146 -17.80 20.04 1.67
N GLU A 147 -17.42 20.11 0.39
CA GLU A 147 -18.10 19.38 -0.68
C GLU A 147 -17.92 17.86 -0.53
N PHE A 148 -16.71 17.41 -0.21
CA PHE A 148 -16.41 16.01 0.09
C PHE A 148 -17.30 15.52 1.25
N ASN A 149 -17.26 16.21 2.40
CA ASN A 149 -17.94 15.77 3.61
C ASN A 149 -19.47 15.68 3.43
N SER A 150 -20.06 16.61 2.68
CA SER A 150 -21.50 16.61 2.39
C SER A 150 -21.96 15.44 1.52
N LYS A 151 -21.07 14.86 0.70
CA LYS A 151 -21.38 13.79 -0.27
C LYS A 151 -20.85 12.41 0.15
N ALA A 152 -19.75 12.37 0.90
CA ALA A 152 -18.94 11.16 1.10
C ALA A 152 -19.77 9.98 1.61
N SER A 153 -20.57 10.17 2.67
CA SER A 153 -21.33 9.04 3.23
C SER A 153 -22.31 8.44 2.22
N GLU A 154 -23.02 9.25 1.45
CA GLU A 154 -23.96 8.73 0.45
C GLU A 154 -23.20 8.10 -0.73
N TYR A 155 -22.19 8.81 -1.24
CA TYR A 155 -21.41 8.39 -2.41
C TYR A 155 -20.75 7.02 -2.21
N PHE A 156 -20.12 6.81 -1.04
CA PHE A 156 -19.40 5.58 -0.74
C PHE A 156 -20.33 4.44 -0.31
N LYS A 157 -21.46 4.70 0.38
CA LYS A 157 -22.45 3.66 0.68
C LYS A 157 -23.10 3.08 -0.58
N GLN A 158 -23.32 3.89 -1.61
CA GLN A 158 -23.80 3.40 -2.91
C GLN A 158 -22.76 2.55 -3.67
N ARG A 159 -21.51 2.56 -3.21
CA ARG A 159 -20.35 1.87 -3.82
C ARG A 159 -19.65 1.01 -2.78
N GLU A 160 -20.41 0.53 -1.80
CA GLU A 160 -19.87 -0.30 -0.74
C GLU A 160 -19.21 -1.55 -1.33
N ASP A 161 -17.98 -1.82 -0.89
CA ASP A 161 -17.22 -3.01 -1.25
C ASP A 161 -16.51 -3.52 0.01
N ARG A 162 -16.72 -4.79 0.34
CA ARG A 162 -16.18 -5.43 1.54
C ARG A 162 -14.65 -5.52 1.61
N PHE A 163 -13.93 -5.20 0.52
CA PHE A 163 -12.47 -5.11 0.48
C PHE A 163 -11.95 -3.68 0.27
N GLU A 164 -12.84 -2.74 -0.03
CA GLU A 164 -12.55 -1.31 -0.03
C GLU A 164 -13.27 -0.68 1.19
N PHE A 165 -14.34 0.08 0.96
CA PHE A 165 -15.05 0.81 2.00
C PHE A 165 -16.35 0.10 2.40
N SER A 166 -16.44 -0.33 3.66
CA SER A 166 -17.64 -0.97 4.23
C SER A 166 -17.93 -0.47 5.65
N ASN A 167 -18.55 -1.31 6.48
CA ASN A 167 -19.12 -0.96 7.78
C ASN A 167 -18.11 -0.28 8.71
N LEU A 168 -16.86 -0.74 8.75
CA LEU A 168 -15.84 -0.15 9.62
C LEU A 168 -15.45 1.24 9.13
N THR A 169 -15.28 1.43 7.81
CA THR A 169 -15.04 2.76 7.22
C THR A 169 -16.12 3.75 7.63
N PHE A 170 -17.39 3.37 7.53
CA PHE A 170 -18.50 4.26 7.87
C PHE A 170 -18.61 4.52 9.37
N GLU A 171 -18.35 3.52 10.21
CA GLU A 171 -18.35 3.73 11.66
C GLU A 171 -17.21 4.64 12.10
N VAL A 172 -16.01 4.46 11.56
CA VAL A 172 -14.86 5.33 11.82
C VAL A 172 -15.15 6.76 11.34
N TYR A 173 -15.68 6.91 10.13
CA TYR A 173 -16.03 8.24 9.60
C TYR A 173 -17.09 8.93 10.47
N LYS A 174 -18.10 8.19 10.93
CA LYS A 174 -19.12 8.69 11.85
C LYS A 174 -18.55 9.11 13.21
N ARG A 175 -17.63 8.33 13.79
CA ARG A 175 -17.05 8.61 15.12
C ARG A 175 -16.06 9.76 15.10
N PHE A 176 -15.23 9.84 14.07
CA PHE A 176 -14.06 10.73 14.05
C PHE A 176 -14.17 11.88 13.05
N SER A 177 -15.17 11.87 12.16
CA SER A 177 -15.36 12.89 11.11
C SER A 177 -14.22 13.02 10.10
N TYR A 178 -13.30 12.05 10.06
CA TYR A 178 -12.24 11.93 9.07
C TYR A 178 -12.42 10.63 8.29
N PHE A 179 -12.41 10.73 6.96
CA PHE A 179 -12.67 9.58 6.10
C PHE A 179 -11.40 8.73 5.96
N PRO A 180 -11.41 7.46 6.41
CA PRO A 180 -10.28 6.57 6.20
C PRO A 180 -10.22 6.15 4.73
N TYR A 181 -9.04 6.22 4.11
CA TYR A 181 -8.90 5.91 2.67
C TYR A 181 -8.45 4.49 2.37
N VAL A 182 -8.21 3.71 3.42
CA VAL A 182 -7.73 2.33 3.37
C VAL A 182 -8.89 1.37 3.57
N GLY A 183 -8.79 0.16 3.00
CA GLY A 183 -9.86 -0.81 3.11
C GLY A 183 -10.10 -1.31 4.55
N ASP A 184 -11.32 -1.76 4.85
CA ASP A 184 -11.73 -2.18 6.21
C ASP A 184 -10.82 -3.30 6.78
N ASN A 185 -10.37 -4.22 5.92
CA ASN A 185 -9.43 -5.28 6.28
C ASN A 185 -8.06 -4.76 6.76
N HIS A 186 -7.64 -3.59 6.31
CA HIS A 186 -6.40 -2.93 6.72
C HIS A 186 -6.64 -2.00 7.92
N LEU A 187 -7.69 -1.17 7.85
CA LEU A 187 -8.08 -0.22 8.88
C LEU A 187 -8.29 -0.89 10.23
N GLY A 188 -8.97 -2.04 10.24
CA GLY A 188 -9.33 -2.77 11.44
C GLY A 188 -8.14 -3.36 12.19
N GLU A 189 -6.97 -3.52 11.55
CA GLU A 189 -5.77 -4.03 12.24
C GLU A 189 -5.24 -3.11 13.35
N TYR A 190 -5.72 -1.85 13.39
CA TYR A 190 -5.29 -0.81 14.31
C TYR A 190 -6.37 -0.39 15.32
N LEU A 191 -7.58 -0.94 15.20
CA LEU A 191 -8.74 -0.53 15.99
C LEU A 191 -9.26 -1.71 16.81
N GLN A 192 -9.31 -1.54 18.14
CA GLN A 192 -9.77 -2.61 19.05
C GLN A 192 -11.20 -3.07 18.77
N PHE A 193 -12.07 -2.15 18.37
CA PHE A 193 -13.46 -2.44 18.02
C PHE A 193 -13.63 -2.86 16.55
N GLY A 194 -12.54 -2.98 15.78
CA GLY A 194 -12.60 -3.28 14.35
C GLY A 194 -13.35 -4.56 14.04
N GLU A 195 -13.23 -5.57 14.91
CA GLU A 195 -13.89 -6.87 14.72
C GLU A 195 -15.42 -6.79 14.75
N GLU A 196 -15.99 -5.79 15.42
CA GLU A 196 -17.45 -5.59 15.50
C GLU A 196 -18.05 -5.22 14.14
N PHE A 197 -17.21 -4.75 13.21
CA PHE A 197 -17.61 -4.19 11.91
C PHE A 197 -17.00 -4.93 10.72
N THR A 198 -16.30 -6.03 10.95
CA THR A 198 -15.62 -6.81 9.89
C THR A 198 -15.95 -8.30 10.00
N GLU A 199 -15.96 -9.00 8.87
CA GLU A 199 -16.20 -10.44 8.87
C GLU A 199 -14.89 -11.25 8.74
N ASN A 200 -14.75 -12.31 9.54
CA ASN A 200 -13.60 -13.21 9.44
C ASN A 200 -13.49 -13.89 8.07
N GLN A 201 -14.63 -14.14 7.41
CA GLN A 201 -14.66 -14.72 6.08
C GLN A 201 -14.05 -13.76 5.05
N ASP A 202 -14.18 -12.44 5.24
CA ASP A 202 -13.57 -11.45 4.37
C ASP A 202 -12.05 -11.53 4.40
N MET A 203 -11.46 -11.71 5.58
CA MET A 203 -10.02 -11.86 5.72
C MET A 203 -9.51 -13.15 5.03
N ILE A 204 -10.24 -14.25 5.21
CA ILE A 204 -9.92 -15.53 4.57
C ILE A 204 -10.02 -15.43 3.04
N ASP A 205 -11.09 -14.80 2.55
CA ASP A 205 -11.31 -14.62 1.12
C ASP A 205 -10.27 -13.68 0.51
N TRP A 206 -9.88 -12.62 1.22
CA TRP A 206 -8.81 -11.72 0.79
C TRP A 206 -7.47 -12.44 0.63
N ILE A 207 -7.06 -13.21 1.64
CA ILE A 207 -5.82 -14.02 1.59
C ILE A 207 -5.89 -15.01 0.42
N ASN A 208 -7.01 -15.72 0.26
CA ASN A 208 -7.22 -16.69 -0.81
C ASN A 208 -7.16 -16.07 -2.20
N ASN A 209 -7.85 -14.93 -2.39
CA ASN A 209 -7.90 -14.22 -3.66
C ASN A 209 -6.53 -13.68 -4.04
N THR A 210 -5.78 -13.16 -3.07
CA THR A 210 -4.41 -12.66 -3.26
C THR A 210 -3.45 -13.78 -3.63
N ASP A 211 -3.52 -14.94 -2.96
CA ASP A 211 -2.74 -16.14 -3.31
C ASP A 211 -3.07 -16.64 -4.73
N LYS A 212 -4.35 -16.76 -5.05
CA LYS A 212 -4.80 -17.15 -6.40
C LYS A 212 -4.29 -16.18 -7.47
N HIS A 213 -4.32 -14.88 -7.19
CA HIS A 213 -3.76 -13.86 -8.08
C HIS A 213 -2.25 -14.03 -8.24
N GLY A 214 -1.50 -14.16 -7.13
CA GLY A 214 -0.06 -14.38 -7.12
C GLY A 214 0.36 -15.61 -7.92
N LYS A 215 -0.31 -16.75 -7.71
CA LYS A 215 -0.12 -17.98 -8.49
C LYS A 215 -0.40 -17.79 -9.98
N ARG A 216 -1.39 -16.97 -10.35
CA ARG A 216 -1.66 -16.62 -11.76
C ARG A 216 -0.52 -15.80 -12.36
N ILE A 217 -0.01 -14.80 -11.64
CA ILE A 217 1.11 -13.97 -12.06
C ILE A 217 2.38 -14.83 -12.21
N ASN A 218 2.72 -15.64 -11.20
CA ASN A 218 3.89 -16.52 -11.25
C ASN A 218 3.84 -17.47 -12.44
N ARG A 219 2.70 -18.10 -12.72
CA ARG A 219 2.54 -18.95 -13.92
C ARG A 219 2.79 -18.19 -15.23
N ARG A 220 2.40 -16.91 -15.33
CA ARG A 220 2.70 -16.07 -16.51
C ARG A 220 4.19 -15.76 -16.62
N VAL A 221 4.85 -15.47 -15.50
CA VAL A 221 6.31 -15.26 -15.44
C VAL A 221 7.04 -16.51 -15.89
N LEU A 222 6.75 -17.66 -15.28
CA LEU A 222 7.39 -18.94 -15.59
C LEU A 222 7.19 -19.37 -17.06
N ARG A 223 6.00 -19.13 -17.63
CA ARG A 223 5.74 -19.41 -19.05
C ARG A 223 6.66 -18.62 -19.98
N ASN A 224 7.00 -17.39 -19.62
CA ASN A 224 7.87 -16.54 -20.42
C ASN A 224 9.35 -16.64 -20.01
N TYR A 225 9.68 -17.37 -18.95
CA TYR A 225 11.01 -17.41 -18.34
C TYR A 225 12.13 -17.73 -19.33
N LYS A 226 11.95 -18.73 -20.21
CA LYS A 226 12.96 -19.08 -21.23
C LYS A 226 13.26 -17.90 -22.17
N ARG A 227 12.22 -17.18 -22.62
CA ARG A 227 12.36 -16.01 -23.49
C ARG A 227 13.05 -14.86 -22.75
N LEU A 228 12.66 -14.62 -21.50
CA LEU A 228 13.26 -13.59 -20.65
C LEU A 228 14.75 -13.84 -20.41
N LYS A 229 15.15 -15.11 -20.19
CA LYS A 229 16.55 -15.50 -20.00
C LYS A 229 17.42 -15.20 -21.23
N GLU A 230 16.82 -15.18 -22.42
CA GLU A 230 17.47 -14.85 -23.68
C GLU A 230 17.35 -13.36 -24.04
N GLY A 231 16.88 -12.51 -23.13
CA GLY A 231 16.68 -11.08 -23.37
C GLY A 231 15.52 -10.76 -24.34
N ARG A 232 14.64 -11.74 -24.63
CA ARG A 232 13.50 -11.56 -25.52
C ARG A 232 12.27 -11.11 -24.73
N TYR A 233 12.10 -9.79 -24.64
CA TYR A 233 10.97 -9.16 -23.97
C TYR A 233 9.72 -9.08 -24.84
N LEU A 234 8.54 -9.15 -24.21
CA LEU A 234 7.25 -9.03 -24.91
C LEU A 234 6.98 -7.56 -25.28
N LYS A 235 6.54 -7.31 -26.52
CA LYS A 235 6.21 -5.95 -27.00
C LYS A 235 5.12 -5.23 -26.20
N LYS A 236 4.20 -5.95 -25.56
CA LYS A 236 3.03 -5.39 -24.85
C LYS A 236 3.05 -5.69 -23.36
N GLY A 237 4.23 -5.85 -22.75
CA GLY A 237 4.37 -6.23 -21.34
C GLY A 237 3.92 -7.67 -21.05
N MET A 238 4.46 -8.26 -19.99
CA MET A 238 4.13 -9.64 -19.59
C MET A 238 2.87 -9.72 -18.72
N LEU A 239 2.59 -8.67 -17.95
CA LEU A 239 1.53 -8.65 -16.94
C LEU A 239 0.35 -7.78 -17.36
N ALA A 240 0.62 -6.61 -17.94
CA ALA A 240 -0.36 -5.65 -18.44
C ALA A 240 0.08 -5.09 -19.80
N LYS A 241 -0.90 -4.65 -20.60
CA LYS A 241 -0.69 -4.04 -21.93
C LYS A 241 -0.35 -2.54 -21.87
N GLY A 242 -0.56 -1.90 -20.72
CA GLY A 242 -0.30 -0.48 -20.47
C GLY A 242 0.44 -0.29 -19.15
N THR A 243 0.43 0.94 -18.64
CA THR A 243 1.00 1.26 -17.32
C THR A 243 0.28 0.50 -16.22
N SER A 244 1.00 0.17 -15.14
CA SER A 244 0.41 -0.53 -13.98
C SER A 244 -0.49 0.38 -13.15
N GLY A 245 -0.32 1.70 -13.24
CA GLY A 245 -0.87 2.67 -12.29
C GLY A 245 -0.07 2.77 -10.98
N GLU A 246 1.00 1.98 -10.84
CA GLU A 246 1.90 2.04 -9.69
C GLU A 246 2.86 3.23 -9.78
N ARG A 247 3.31 3.70 -8.62
CA ARG A 247 3.93 5.03 -8.47
C ARG A 247 5.45 5.05 -8.48
N ALA A 248 6.13 3.91 -8.35
CA ALA A 248 7.59 3.88 -8.32
C ALA A 248 8.24 4.45 -9.59
N ILE A 249 7.76 4.05 -10.78
CA ILE A 249 8.35 4.56 -12.04
C ILE A 249 8.05 6.05 -12.23
N PRO A 250 6.80 6.55 -12.08
CA PRO A 250 6.53 7.99 -12.13
C PRO A 250 7.37 8.82 -11.13
N ILE A 251 7.59 8.33 -9.90
CA ILE A 251 8.44 9.01 -8.92
C ILE A 251 9.90 9.04 -9.39
N ILE A 252 10.42 7.94 -9.92
CA ILE A 252 11.77 7.87 -10.46
C ILE A 252 11.94 8.86 -11.63
N GLU A 253 10.99 8.86 -12.57
CA GLU A 253 10.98 9.77 -13.71
C GLU A 253 11.00 11.22 -13.23
N ALA A 254 10.12 11.60 -12.32
CA ALA A 254 10.04 12.96 -11.79
C ALA A 254 11.30 13.42 -11.05
N ILE A 255 11.99 12.52 -10.34
CA ILE A 255 13.28 12.82 -9.70
C ILE A 255 14.37 13.06 -10.76
N ILE A 256 14.39 12.27 -11.84
CA ILE A 256 15.38 12.39 -12.91
C ILE A 256 15.16 13.68 -13.72
N THR A 257 13.90 14.03 -13.99
CA THR A 257 13.53 15.17 -14.84
C THR A 257 13.36 16.48 -14.06
N ASP A 258 13.50 16.44 -12.73
CA ASP A 258 13.28 17.58 -11.83
C ASP A 258 11.89 18.24 -12.04
N GLU A 259 10.86 17.39 -12.21
CA GLU A 259 9.50 17.81 -12.57
C GLU A 259 8.75 18.54 -11.43
N ASN A 260 9.34 18.64 -10.24
CA ASN A 260 8.72 19.21 -9.04
C ASN A 260 7.29 18.69 -8.80
N SER A 261 7.11 17.37 -8.94
CA SER A 261 5.80 16.72 -8.85
C SER A 261 5.34 16.55 -7.39
N TYR A 262 4.02 16.53 -7.18
CA TYR A 262 3.41 16.27 -5.88
C TYR A 262 2.97 14.80 -5.79
N GLU A 263 3.51 14.07 -4.82
CA GLU A 263 3.10 12.70 -4.51
C GLU A 263 2.20 12.68 -3.27
N SER A 264 0.96 12.24 -3.44
CA SER A 264 -0.08 12.37 -2.41
C SER A 264 0.20 11.54 -1.16
N ALA A 265 0.84 10.38 -1.25
CA ALA A 265 1.01 9.49 -0.09
C ALA A 265 2.30 8.66 -0.12
N VAL A 266 3.22 8.94 0.79
CA VAL A 266 4.50 8.22 0.96
C VAL A 266 4.73 7.90 2.44
N ASN A 267 5.54 6.87 2.72
CA ASN A 267 5.96 6.51 4.10
C ASN A 267 7.45 6.76 4.30
#